data_AF-A0A948DP21-F1
#
_entry.id   AF-A0A948DP21-F1
#
_cell.length_a   1.000
_cell.length_b   1.000
_cell.length_c   1.000
_cell.angle_alpha   90.00
_cell.angle_beta   90.00
_cell.angle_gamma   90.00
#
_symmetry.space_group_name_H-M   'P 1'
#
loop_
_entity.id
_entity.type
_entity.pdbx_description
1 polymer ?
#
loop_
_entity_poly.entity_id
_entity_poly.type
_entity_poly.pdbx_seq_one_letter_code
_entity_poly.pdbx_strand_id
1 'polypeptide(L)'
;KSITAAYTVTTSDYFIECNSTSAIFTVALPTAVGCAGREYVFVKNNVANDITIDPYNVETINGAATHALVTQWSKIVIFSNGTNWLIKSNAT
;
A
#
# COMPACT_ATOMS: atom_id res chain seq x y z
N LYS A 1 -2.11 3.67 -11.74
CA LYS A 1 -3.24 2.84 -12.22
C LYS A 1 -4.34 2.80 -11.17
N SER A 2 -5.57 2.42 -11.52
CA SER A 2 -6.68 2.25 -10.58
C SER A 2 -6.99 0.78 -10.36
N ILE A 3 -7.27 0.38 -9.12
CA ILE A 3 -7.66 -0.99 -8.72
C ILE A 3 -8.95 -0.98 -7.92
N THR A 4 -9.76 -2.03 -8.06
CA THR A 4 -11.08 -2.16 -7.41
C THR A 4 -11.28 -3.44 -6.60
N ALA A 5 -10.23 -4.25 -6.47
CA ALA A 5 -10.23 -5.54 -5.79
C ALA A 5 -8.82 -5.85 -5.26
N ALA A 6 -8.67 -7.02 -4.62
CA ALA A 6 -7.39 -7.48 -4.12
C ALA A 6 -6.32 -7.46 -5.23
N TYR A 7 -5.13 -6.97 -4.89
CA TYR A 7 -4.09 -6.71 -5.87
C TYR A 7 -2.70 -6.95 -5.29
N THR A 8 -1.83 -7.64 -6.05
CA THR A 8 -0.41 -7.81 -5.69
C THR A 8 0.43 -6.81 -6.45
N VAL A 9 1.11 -5.93 -5.73
CA VAL A 9 1.98 -4.89 -6.29
C VAL A 9 3.19 -5.52 -6.99
N THR A 10 3.50 -5.03 -8.18
CA THR A 10 4.67 -5.47 -8.95
C THR A 10 5.80 -4.45 -8.86
N THR A 11 7.01 -4.84 -9.23
CA THR A 11 8.18 -3.95 -9.29
C THR A 11 8.05 -2.85 -10.35
N SER A 12 7.16 -3.03 -11.34
CA SER A 12 6.84 -2.02 -12.35
C SER A 12 5.86 -0.96 -11.86
N ASP A 13 5.13 -1.21 -10.78
CA ASP A 13 4.17 -0.26 -10.23
C ASP A 13 4.85 0.92 -9.55
N TYR A 14 4.18 2.06 -9.55
CA TYR A 14 4.62 3.24 -8.78
C TYR A 14 3.42 3.87 -8.09
N PHE A 15 2.44 4.32 -8.88
CA PHE A 15 1.22 4.95 -8.36
C PHE A 15 0.01 4.03 -8.50
N ILE A 16 -0.68 3.78 -7.38
CA ILE A 16 -1.86 2.93 -7.29
C ILE A 16 -2.99 3.69 -6.60
N GLU A 17 -4.01 4.02 -7.38
CA GLU A 17 -5.28 4.55 -6.89
C GLU A 17 -6.17 3.37 -6.51
N CYS A 18 -6.66 3.36 -5.29
CA CYS A 18 -7.42 2.27 -4.70
C CYS A 18 -8.89 2.70 -4.54
N ASN A 19 -9.78 1.96 -5.19
CA ASN A 19 -11.21 2.18 -5.15
C ASN A 19 -11.95 0.99 -4.52
N SER A 20 -12.37 1.17 -3.28
CA SER A 20 -13.07 0.21 -2.44
C SER A 20 -14.59 0.42 -2.40
N THR A 21 -15.17 1.02 -3.44
CA THR A 21 -16.64 1.23 -3.51
C THR A 21 -17.40 -0.09 -3.38
N SER A 22 -16.89 -1.17 -4.00
CA SER A 22 -17.60 -2.46 -4.06
C SER A 22 -17.35 -3.38 -2.86
N ALA A 23 -16.17 -3.32 -2.24
CA ALA A 23 -15.77 -4.19 -1.13
C ALA A 23 -14.51 -3.67 -0.41
N ILE A 24 -14.29 -4.17 0.80
CA ILE A 24 -12.96 -4.18 1.44
C ILE A 24 -12.02 -5.10 0.64
N PHE A 25 -10.75 -4.71 0.50
CA PHE A 25 -9.73 -5.57 -0.08
C PHE A 25 -8.32 -5.25 0.44
N THR A 26 -7.41 -6.18 0.16
CA THR A 26 -5.99 -6.09 0.53
C THR A 26 -5.13 -5.83 -0.71
N VAL A 27 -4.14 -4.96 -0.55
CA VAL A 27 -3.07 -4.71 -1.51
C VAL A 27 -1.79 -5.31 -0.95
N ALA A 28 -1.35 -6.43 -1.52
CA ALA A 28 -0.15 -7.14 -1.08
C ALA A 28 1.09 -6.52 -1.74
N LEU A 29 2.08 -6.13 -0.94
CA LEU A 29 3.37 -5.65 -1.41
C LEU A 29 4.25 -6.84 -1.87
N PRO A 30 5.21 -6.62 -2.79
CA PRO A 30 6.29 -7.57 -2.98
C PRO A 30 7.15 -7.64 -1.71
N THR A 31 8.09 -8.58 -1.65
CA THR A 31 9.10 -8.57 -0.60
C THR A 31 9.95 -7.30 -0.66
N ALA A 32 10.13 -6.66 0.49
CA ALA A 32 11.03 -5.52 0.66
C ALA A 32 12.47 -5.90 0.28
N VAL A 33 12.90 -7.13 0.59
CA VAL A 33 14.25 -7.64 0.28
C VAL A 33 14.53 -7.61 -1.22
N GLY A 34 13.55 -8.01 -2.04
CA GLY A 34 13.67 -8.01 -3.51
C GLY A 34 13.50 -6.63 -4.16
N CYS A 35 13.19 -5.60 -3.38
CA CYS A 35 12.78 -4.27 -3.88
C CYS A 35 13.49 -3.11 -3.15
N ALA A 36 14.68 -3.31 -2.60
CA ALA A 36 15.41 -2.26 -1.86
C ALA A 36 15.45 -0.92 -2.62
N GLY A 37 15.06 0.17 -1.95
CA GLY A 37 15.00 1.52 -2.53
C GLY A 37 13.78 1.78 -3.44
N ARG A 38 12.93 0.78 -3.71
CA ARG A 38 11.70 0.99 -4.49
C ARG A 38 10.68 1.79 -3.69
N GLU A 39 10.07 2.78 -4.34
CA GLU A 39 8.97 3.57 -3.77
C GLU A 39 7.62 3.20 -4.42
N TYR A 40 6.56 3.23 -3.61
CA TYR A 40 5.17 3.10 -4.05
C TYR A 40 4.31 4.20 -3.43
N VAL A 41 3.31 4.65 -4.19
CA VAL A 41 2.32 5.63 -3.79
C VAL A 41 0.94 4.99 -3.86
N PHE A 42 0.23 5.00 -2.73
CA PHE A 42 -1.14 4.53 -2.64
C PHE A 42 -2.05 5.71 -2.30
N VAL A 43 -3.18 5.81 -3.00
CA VAL A 43 -4.22 6.82 -2.74
C VAL A 43 -5.56 6.13 -2.66
N LYS A 44 -6.37 6.41 -1.64
CA LYS A 44 -7.77 5.99 -1.59
C LYS A 44 -8.65 7.06 -2.22
N ASN A 45 -9.53 6.71 -3.17
CA ASN A 45 -10.32 7.69 -3.93
C ASN A 45 -11.82 7.75 -3.56
N ASN A 46 -12.25 7.01 -2.54
CA ASN A 46 -13.64 6.92 -2.12
C ASN A 46 -13.76 6.83 -0.59
N VAL A 47 -14.98 6.99 -0.05
CA VAL A 47 -15.28 6.95 1.40
C VAL A 47 -15.80 5.60 1.90
N ALA A 48 -16.00 4.60 1.02
CA ALA A 48 -16.84 3.44 1.31
C ALA A 48 -16.19 2.45 2.29
N ASN A 49 -15.28 1.59 1.81
CA ASN A 49 -14.68 0.54 2.62
C ASN A 49 -13.19 0.80 2.85
N ASP A 50 -12.63 0.32 3.94
CA ASP A 50 -11.20 0.40 4.21
C ASP A 50 -10.39 -0.48 3.25
N ILE A 51 -9.15 -0.07 2.99
CA ILE A 51 -8.20 -0.82 2.16
C ILE A 51 -6.97 -1.11 3.02
N THR A 52 -6.54 -2.36 3.03
CA THR A 52 -5.36 -2.78 3.80
C THR A 52 -4.17 -2.93 2.87
N ILE A 53 -3.06 -2.25 3.17
CA ILE A 53 -1.76 -2.48 2.55
C ILE A 53 -1.01 -3.49 3.42
N ASP A 54 -0.61 -4.61 2.83
CA ASP A 54 -0.07 -5.79 3.52
C ASP A 54 1.33 -6.15 2.96
N PRO A 55 2.39 -6.07 3.77
CA PRO A 55 3.73 -6.52 3.41
C PRO A 55 3.82 -8.02 3.13
N TYR A 56 4.94 -8.45 2.56
CA TYR A 56 5.18 -9.86 2.35
C TYR A 56 5.52 -10.57 3.67
N ASN A 57 4.73 -11.58 4.05
CA ASN A 57 5.00 -12.47 5.19
C ASN A 57 5.10 -11.71 6.53
N VAL A 58 6.25 -11.76 7.21
CA VAL A 58 6.48 -11.10 8.51
C VAL A 58 7.17 -9.73 8.39
N GLU A 59 7.34 -9.23 7.16
CA GLU A 59 7.80 -7.87 6.95
C GLU A 59 6.79 -6.86 7.52
N THR A 60 7.24 -5.62 7.74
CA THR A 60 6.43 -4.59 8.40
C THR A 60 6.41 -3.28 7.61
N ILE A 61 5.41 -2.43 7.89
CA ILE A 61 5.35 -1.03 7.47
C ILE A 61 5.54 -0.17 8.73
N ASN A 62 6.67 0.51 8.86
CA ASN A 62 7.03 1.25 10.09
C ASN A 62 6.86 0.40 11.39
N GLY A 63 7.19 -0.89 11.33
CA GLY A 63 7.04 -1.81 12.47
C GLY A 63 5.63 -2.37 12.69
N ALA A 64 4.62 -1.88 11.95
CA ALA A 64 3.27 -2.46 11.96
C ALA A 64 3.16 -3.60 10.95
N ALA A 65 2.32 -4.60 11.25
CA ALA A 65 2.07 -5.73 10.35
C ALA A 65 1.37 -5.28 9.05
N THR A 66 0.48 -4.29 9.12
CA THR A 66 -0.24 -3.75 7.96
C THR A 66 -0.45 -2.24 8.10
N HIS A 67 -0.91 -1.60 7.02
CA HIS A 67 -1.33 -0.19 7.04
C HIS A 67 -2.72 -0.03 6.40
N ALA A 68 -3.63 0.67 7.08
CA ALA A 68 -4.99 0.90 6.57
C ALA A 68 -5.11 2.28 5.88
N LEU A 69 -5.75 2.30 4.70
CA LEU A 69 -6.22 3.53 4.06
C LEU A 69 -7.72 3.70 4.35
N VAL A 70 -8.05 4.70 5.15
CA VAL A 70 -9.39 4.86 5.76
C VAL A 70 -10.15 6.05 5.17
N THR A 71 -9.52 7.23 5.12
CA THR A 71 -10.16 8.44 4.62
C THR A 71 -10.06 8.57 3.10
N GLN A 72 -11.09 9.16 2.48
CA GLN A 72 -10.99 9.53 1.07
C GLN A 72 -9.87 10.54 0.88
N TRP A 73 -9.09 10.34 -0.18
CA TRP A 73 -7.89 11.09 -0.52
C TRP A 73 -6.72 10.92 0.45
N SER A 74 -6.81 9.97 1.39
CA SER A 74 -5.64 9.53 2.12
C SER A 74 -4.60 8.99 1.15
N LYS A 75 -3.34 9.31 1.45
CA LYS A 75 -2.18 8.94 0.64
C LYS A 75 -1.04 8.54 1.53
N ILE A 76 -0.43 7.41 1.20
CA ILE A 76 0.90 7.06 1.70
C ILE A 76 1.90 6.94 0.56
N VAL A 77 3.12 7.40 0.83
CA VAL A 77 4.31 7.07 0.04
C VAL A 77 5.16 6.17 0.91
N ILE A 78 5.43 4.96 0.44
CA ILE A 78 6.28 4.00 1.15
C ILE A 78 7.51 3.66 0.31
N PHE A 79 8.57 3.21 0.98
CA PHE A 79 9.75 2.68 0.31
C PHE A 79 10.36 1.50 1.07
N SER A 80 10.99 0.59 0.34
CA SER A 80 11.71 -0.52 0.95
C SER A 80 13.10 -0.07 1.42
N ASN A 81 13.47 -0.43 2.66
CA ASN A 81 14.84 -0.30 3.16
C ASN A 81 15.70 -1.57 2.93
N GLY A 82 15.21 -2.52 2.14
CA GLY A 82 15.85 -3.82 1.90
C GLY A 82 15.49 -4.91 2.93
N THR A 83 14.61 -4.62 3.89
CA THR A 83 14.12 -5.61 4.87
C THR A 83 12.66 -5.39 5.24
N ASN A 84 12.24 -4.14 5.40
CA ASN A 84 10.89 -3.72 5.72
C ASN A 84 10.50 -2.51 4.85
N TRP A 85 9.24 -2.11 4.96
CA TRP A 85 8.69 -0.91 4.32
C TRP A 85 8.66 0.25 5.31
N LEU A 86 9.02 1.44 4.85
CA LEU A 86 8.97 2.68 5.63
C LEU A 86 8.05 3.68 4.98
N ILE A 87 7.24 4.39 5.77
CA ILE A 87 6.40 5.48 5.28
C ILE A 87 7.25 6.74 5.16
N LYS A 88 7.45 7.20 3.93
CA LYS A 88 8.15 8.46 3.59
C LYS A 88 7.27 9.68 3.75
N SER A 89 5.98 9.56 3.43
CA SER A 89 4.99 10.63 3.54
C SER A 89 3.61 10.03 3.78
N ASN A 90 2.85 10.63 4.68
CA ASN A 90 1.46 10.30 4.94
C ASN A 90 0.62 11.58 4.91
N ALA A 91 -0.50 11.53 4.21
CA ALA A 91 -1.56 12.53 4.27
C ALA A 91 -2.88 11.79 4.54
N THR A 92 -3.57 12.18 5.59
CA THR A 92 -4.82 11.57 6.07
C THR A 92 -5.99 12.49 5.86
#